data_AF-A0A8H7C6Z4-F1
#
_entry.id   AF-A0A8H7C6Z4-F1
#
_cell.length_a   1.000
_cell.length_b   1.000
_cell.length_c   1.000
_cell.angle_alpha   90.00
_cell.angle_beta   90.00
_cell.angle_gamma   90.00
#
_symmetry.space_group_name_H-M   'P 1'
#
loop_
_entity.id
_entity.type
_entity.pdbx_description
1 polymer ?
#
loop_
_entity_poly.entity_id
_entity_poly.type
_entity_poly.pdbx_seq_one_letter_code
_entity_poly.pdbx_strand_id
1 'polypeptide(L)'
;MSLNSKIDIATLPLSALLCNDEVLRFYKMCTDTLSIQAKLNNSALCSLSEENATLALKLAEMQRKVEAMESNKLPPEYPFPSPPTIITKLPSEASLSPSDSVSQRGYQSAHAMAFPAALPLIQHPDKCPADFSPAVLWTLRECHMDPTALRGKRINLSTAIRDKDGKPVHNLQDIKRTARFYFLSSMLNLPIPLNAPKRQTGLWWKTYRSDEWKAAIQYLEISHPVVAYCASHWKAEEIFRVVIQTRLDSERAKSKPKRQGKARGGQSAGLADVATQQLEKETDINSIDIVTSILIFPIIALITPE
;
A
#
# COMPACT_ATOMS: atom_id res chain seq x y z
N MET A 1 18.26 28.45 46.31
CA MET A 1 18.33 27.05 45.84
C MET A 1 17.47 26.93 44.60
N SER A 2 18.05 26.68 43.43
CA SER A 2 17.33 26.69 42.15
C SER A 2 16.80 25.29 41.85
N LEU A 3 15.52 25.06 42.13
CA LEU A 3 14.80 23.80 41.86
C LEU A 3 14.38 23.75 40.37
N ASN A 4 15.35 23.67 39.47
CA ASN A 4 15.10 23.39 38.05
C ASN A 4 15.39 21.91 37.74
N SER A 5 14.92 21.00 38.59
CA SER A 5 14.89 19.58 38.25
C SER A 5 13.88 19.39 37.13
N LYS A 6 14.38 19.24 35.91
CA LYS A 6 13.59 18.94 34.72
C LYS A 6 12.94 17.57 34.93
N ILE A 7 11.65 17.57 35.29
CA ILE A 7 10.89 16.33 35.46
C ILE A 7 10.81 15.66 34.08
N ASP A 8 11.28 14.43 34.00
CA ASP A 8 11.19 13.64 32.79
C ASP A 8 9.79 13.02 32.68
N ILE A 9 8.92 13.68 31.92
CA ILE A 9 7.52 13.29 31.69
C ILE A 9 7.42 11.85 31.15
N ALA A 10 8.44 11.37 30.41
CA ALA A 10 8.43 10.02 29.83
C ALA A 10 8.55 8.90 30.89
N THR A 11 9.01 9.24 32.11
CA THR A 11 9.20 8.28 33.20
C THR A 11 8.04 8.25 34.20
N LEU A 12 7.09 9.18 34.08
CA LEU A 12 5.97 9.25 35.01
C LEU A 12 4.98 8.11 34.77
N PRO A 13 4.50 7.44 35.83
CA PRO A 13 3.45 6.44 35.68
C PRO A 13 2.16 7.09 35.15
N LEU A 14 1.40 6.36 34.34
CA LEU A 14 0.16 6.86 33.75
C LEU A 14 -0.82 7.41 34.80
N SER A 15 -0.89 6.78 35.97
CA SER A 15 -1.71 7.26 37.09
C SER A 15 -1.35 8.69 37.52
N ALA A 16 -0.06 9.04 37.57
CA ALA A 16 0.39 10.39 37.90
C ALA A 16 0.08 11.40 36.79
N LEU A 17 0.12 10.98 35.53
CA LEU A 17 -0.27 11.82 34.39
C LEU A 17 -1.78 12.09 34.38
N LEU A 18 -2.59 11.08 34.72
CA LEU A 18 -4.05 11.18 34.78
C LEU A 18 -4.57 12.00 35.98
N CYS A 19 -3.71 12.37 36.94
CA CYS A 19 -4.07 13.34 37.97
C CYS A 19 -4.23 14.77 37.42
N ASN A 20 -3.75 15.05 36.20
CA ASN A 20 -4.00 16.31 35.52
C ASN A 20 -5.34 16.24 34.77
N ASP A 21 -6.26 17.17 35.07
CA ASP A 21 -7.61 17.17 34.50
C ASP A 21 -7.65 17.25 32.97
N GLU A 22 -6.73 17.99 32.35
CA GLU A 22 -6.66 18.12 30.89
C GLU A 22 -6.15 16.82 30.25
N VAL A 23 -5.15 16.17 30.86
CA VAL A 23 -4.65 14.87 30.40
C VAL A 23 -5.74 13.80 30.56
N LEU A 24 -6.47 13.80 31.68
CA LEU A 24 -7.58 12.88 31.91
C LEU A 24 -8.72 13.09 30.90
N ARG A 25 -9.09 14.35 30.60
CA ARG A 25 -10.12 14.67 29.61
C ARG A 25 -9.71 14.18 28.22
N PHE A 26 -8.47 14.43 27.83
CA PHE A 26 -7.94 13.96 26.55
C PHE A 26 -7.90 12.43 26.48
N TYR A 27 -7.43 11.77 27.54
CA TYR A 27 -7.41 10.31 27.63
C TYR A 27 -8.82 9.71 27.44
N LYS A 28 -9.82 10.24 28.16
CA LYS A 28 -11.23 9.81 28.02
C LYS A 28 -11.76 10.00 26.60
N MET A 29 -11.51 11.18 26.01
CA MET A 29 -11.91 11.45 24.63
C MET A 29 -11.29 10.45 23.64
N CYS A 30 -10.01 10.11 23.81
CA CYS A 30 -9.34 9.11 22.99
C CYS A 30 -9.93 7.72 23.19
N THR A 31 -10.19 7.29 24.43
CA THR A 31 -10.78 5.98 24.70
C THR A 31 -12.21 5.86 24.15
N ASP A 32 -13.00 6.93 24.26
CA ASP A 32 -14.37 6.96 23.72
C ASP A 32 -14.36 6.89 22.20
N THR A 33 -13.48 7.65 21.56
CA THR A 33 -13.31 7.63 20.09
C THR A 33 -12.88 6.25 19.60
N LEU A 34 -11.91 5.62 20.27
CA LEU A 34 -11.47 4.25 19.96
C LEU A 34 -12.59 3.22 20.15
N SER A 35 -13.39 3.36 21.21
CA SER A 35 -14.53 2.49 21.48
C SER A 35 -15.62 2.62 20.41
N ILE A 36 -15.94 3.84 19.98
CA ILE A 36 -16.89 4.10 18.88
C ILE A 36 -16.37 3.49 17.58
N GLN A 37 -15.09 3.69 17.26
CA GLN A 37 -14.48 3.13 16.06
C GLN A 37 -14.50 1.60 16.07
N ALA A 38 -14.22 0.97 17.21
CA ALA A 38 -14.28 -0.48 17.36
C ALA A 38 -15.70 -1.01 17.12
N LYS A 39 -16.73 -0.34 17.65
CA LYS A 39 -18.14 -0.71 17.40
C LYS A 39 -18.53 -0.59 15.93
N LEU A 40 -18.12 0.49 15.27
CA LEU A 40 -18.37 0.69 13.83
C LEU A 40 -17.69 -0.40 12.99
N ASN A 41 -16.42 -0.69 13.27
CA ASN A 41 -15.67 -1.73 12.56
C ASN A 41 -16.29 -3.11 12.76
N ASN A 42 -16.67 -3.46 13.99
CA ASN A 42 -17.30 -4.74 14.29
C ASN A 42 -18.66 -4.88 13.60
N SER A 43 -19.47 -3.82 13.59
CA SER A 43 -20.75 -3.79 12.87
C SER A 43 -20.55 -4.01 11.36
N ALA A 44 -19.58 -3.31 10.76
CA ALA A 44 -19.25 -3.46 9.34
C ALA A 44 -18.75 -4.88 9.02
N LEU A 45 -17.91 -5.48 9.88
CA LEU A 45 -17.44 -6.85 9.71
C LEU A 45 -18.57 -7.88 9.82
N CYS A 46 -19.51 -7.71 10.76
CA CYS A 46 -20.69 -8.57 10.85
C CYS A 46 -21.54 -8.48 9.59
N SER A 47 -21.83 -7.27 9.10
CA SER A 47 -22.60 -7.07 7.86
C SER A 47 -21.93 -7.71 6.64
N LEU A 48 -20.60 -7.58 6.50
CA LEU A 48 -19.85 -8.22 5.42
C LEU A 48 -19.85 -9.75 5.54
N SER A 49 -19.78 -10.28 6.76
CA SER A 49 -19.84 -11.72 7.02
C SER A 49 -21.20 -12.30 6.62
N GLU A 50 -22.30 -11.62 6.96
CA GLU A 50 -23.66 -12.01 6.58
C GLU A 50 -23.87 -11.98 5.06
N GLU A 51 -23.36 -10.96 4.37
CA GLU A 51 -23.40 -10.89 2.91
C GLU A 51 -22.61 -12.02 2.27
N ASN A 52 -21.40 -12.31 2.76
CA ASN A 52 -20.57 -13.39 2.26
C ASN A 52 -21.24 -14.77 2.46
N ALA A 53 -21.87 -15.00 3.62
CA ALA A 53 -22.66 -16.21 3.87
C ALA A 53 -23.85 -16.33 2.89
N THR A 54 -24.52 -15.22 2.61
CA THR A 54 -25.63 -15.16 1.63
C THR A 54 -25.16 -15.48 0.22
N LEU A 55 -24.01 -14.94 -0.19
CA LEU A 55 -23.41 -15.22 -1.50
C LEU A 55 -22.97 -16.67 -1.63
N ALA A 56 -22.39 -17.26 -0.58
CA ALA A 56 -22.02 -18.66 -0.54
C ALA A 56 -23.23 -19.59 -0.75
N LEU A 57 -24.37 -19.29 -0.11
CA LEU A 57 -25.62 -20.04 -0.32
C LEU A 57 -26.13 -19.94 -1.76
N LYS A 58 -26.08 -18.74 -2.36
CA LYS A 58 -26.48 -18.53 -3.77
C LYS A 58 -25.58 -19.30 -4.73
N LEU A 59 -24.27 -19.32 -4.50
CA LEU A 59 -23.32 -20.10 -5.30
C LEU A 59 -23.63 -21.61 -5.22
N ALA A 60 -23.88 -22.14 -4.02
CA ALA A 60 -24.25 -23.54 -3.83
C ALA A 60 -25.60 -23.88 -4.50
N GLU A 61 -26.57 -22.96 -4.51
CA GLU A 61 -27.83 -23.14 -5.25
C GLU A 61 -27.61 -23.18 -6.77
N MET A 62 -26.80 -22.26 -7.31
CA MET A 62 -26.49 -22.25 -8.74
C MET A 62 -25.74 -23.51 -9.17
N GLN A 63 -24.79 -23.98 -8.37
CA GLN A 63 -24.07 -25.24 -8.64
C GLN A 63 -25.03 -26.42 -8.72
N ARG A 64 -25.95 -26.57 -7.76
CA ARG A 64 -26.98 -27.62 -7.81
C ARG A 64 -27.88 -27.53 -9.05
N LYS A 65 -28.22 -26.32 -9.51
CA LYS A 65 -29.00 -26.13 -10.74
C LYS A 65 -28.22 -26.57 -11.98
N VAL A 66 -26.92 -26.29 -12.04
CA VAL A 66 -26.05 -26.74 -13.14
C VAL A 66 -25.98 -28.27 -13.17
N GLU A 67 -25.74 -28.92 -12.03
CA GLU A 67 -25.71 -30.39 -11.92
C GLU A 67 -27.05 -31.03 -12.31
N ALA A 68 -28.17 -30.42 -11.94
CA ALA A 68 -29.51 -30.87 -12.33
C ALA A 68 -29.78 -30.72 -13.85
N MET A 69 -29.23 -29.67 -14.48
CA MET A 69 -29.32 -29.51 -15.93
C MET A 69 -28.42 -30.49 -16.69
N GLU A 70 -27.24 -30.80 -16.14
CA GLU A 70 -26.32 -31.77 -16.73
C GLU A 70 -26.87 -33.19 -16.65
N SER A 71 -27.46 -33.59 -15.52
CA SER A 71 -28.09 -34.91 -15.35
C SER A 71 -29.30 -35.13 -16.28
N ASN A 72 -30.05 -34.08 -16.63
CA ASN A 72 -31.16 -34.17 -17.57
C ASN A 72 -30.74 -34.22 -19.05
N LYS A 73 -29.46 -33.97 -19.37
CA LYS A 73 -28.96 -33.92 -20.76
C LYS A 73 -28.36 -35.23 -21.28
N LEU A 74 -28.41 -36.32 -20.51
CA LEU A 74 -28.04 -37.65 -21.01
C LEU A 74 -29.27 -38.32 -21.65
N PRO A 75 -29.41 -38.31 -22.99
CA PRO A 75 -30.29 -39.27 -23.65
C PRO A 75 -29.80 -40.69 -23.31
N PRO A 76 -30.71 -41.68 -23.20
CA PRO A 76 -30.30 -43.07 -23.04
C PRO A 76 -29.34 -43.41 -24.18
N GLU A 77 -28.15 -43.90 -23.84
CA GLU A 77 -27.20 -44.50 -24.78
C GLU A 77 -27.97 -45.45 -25.68
N TYR A 78 -28.16 -45.06 -26.94
CA TYR A 78 -28.47 -46.03 -27.97
C TYR A 78 -27.25 -46.93 -28.10
N PRO A 79 -27.40 -48.26 -28.01
CA PRO A 79 -26.31 -49.19 -28.22
C PRO A 79 -25.93 -49.13 -29.70
N PHE A 80 -24.98 -48.26 -30.05
CA PHE A 80 -24.36 -48.29 -31.35
C PHE A 80 -23.35 -49.45 -31.37
N PRO A 81 -23.52 -50.43 -32.27
CA PRO A 81 -22.54 -51.50 -32.44
C PRO A 81 -21.23 -50.91 -32.94
N SER A 82 -20.17 -51.09 -32.16
CA SER A 82 -18.81 -50.67 -32.48
C SER A 82 -18.37 -51.28 -33.82
N PRO A 83 -17.85 -50.50 -34.78
CA PRO A 83 -17.16 -51.07 -35.92
C PRO A 83 -15.81 -51.67 -35.49
N PRO A 84 -15.33 -52.72 -36.16
CA PRO A 84 -14.08 -53.38 -35.82
C PRO A 84 -12.89 -52.51 -36.25
N THR A 85 -12.23 -51.88 -35.27
CA THR A 85 -10.96 -51.18 -35.52
C THR A 85 -9.83 -52.20 -35.64
N ILE A 86 -9.28 -52.27 -36.85
CA ILE A 86 -8.10 -53.06 -37.20
C ILE A 86 -6.90 -52.62 -36.34
N ILE A 87 -6.26 -53.62 -35.78
CA ILE A 87 -5.04 -53.58 -34.99
C ILE A 87 -3.87 -53.11 -35.87
N THR A 88 -3.34 -51.92 -35.59
CA THR A 88 -1.97 -51.56 -36.01
C THR A 88 -1.13 -51.39 -34.76
N LYS A 89 -0.31 -52.42 -34.48
CA LYS A 89 0.72 -52.43 -33.46
C LYS A 89 1.70 -51.27 -33.67
N LEU A 90 1.90 -50.44 -32.66
CA LEU A 90 3.11 -49.65 -32.47
C LEU A 90 3.73 -50.02 -31.10
N PRO A 91 5.07 -50.04 -30.98
CA PRO A 91 5.76 -50.65 -29.85
C PRO A 91 5.76 -49.75 -28.61
N SER A 92 5.43 -50.39 -27.49
CA SER A 92 6.14 -50.43 -26.20
C SER A 92 7.06 -49.27 -25.78
N GLU A 93 6.93 -48.96 -24.48
CA GLU A 93 7.86 -48.28 -23.57
C GLU A 93 7.68 -46.78 -23.33
N ALA A 94 6.88 -46.44 -22.30
CA ALA A 94 7.38 -45.79 -21.10
C ALA A 94 6.28 -45.74 -20.04
N SER A 95 6.39 -46.66 -19.08
CA SER A 95 5.59 -46.71 -17.85
C SER A 95 5.90 -45.48 -16.99
N LEU A 96 4.99 -44.51 -16.95
CA LEU A 96 5.03 -43.43 -15.95
C LEU A 96 4.31 -43.91 -14.70
N SER A 97 5.12 -44.27 -13.70
CA SER A 97 4.69 -44.72 -12.37
C SER A 97 4.04 -43.58 -11.57
N PRO A 98 3.01 -43.82 -10.74
CA PRO A 98 2.28 -42.78 -10.00
C PRO A 98 2.99 -42.32 -8.71
N SER A 99 4.33 -42.37 -8.62
CA SER A 99 5.07 -42.18 -7.36
C SER A 99 5.87 -40.89 -7.22
N ASP A 100 5.91 -40.01 -8.21
CA ASP A 100 6.59 -38.71 -8.05
C ASP A 100 5.66 -37.63 -7.45
N SER A 101 5.10 -37.95 -6.29
CA SER A 101 4.56 -36.94 -5.37
C SER A 101 5.73 -36.21 -4.71
N VAL A 102 6.31 -35.27 -5.43
CA VAL A 102 7.27 -34.31 -4.87
C VAL A 102 6.52 -33.43 -3.89
N SER A 103 6.66 -33.76 -2.61
CA SER A 103 6.33 -32.89 -1.49
C SER A 103 7.18 -31.62 -1.59
N GLN A 104 6.69 -30.60 -2.31
CA GLN A 104 7.15 -29.23 -2.12
C GLN A 104 6.66 -28.75 -0.75
N ARG A 105 7.37 -29.18 0.29
CA ARG A 105 7.36 -28.53 1.60
C ARG A 105 8.15 -27.23 1.46
N GLY A 106 7.58 -26.29 0.69
CA GLY A 106 8.01 -24.91 0.72
C GLY A 106 7.76 -24.41 2.12
N TYR A 107 8.82 -23.95 2.79
CA TYR A 107 8.75 -23.17 4.01
C TYR A 107 7.91 -21.92 3.73
N GLN A 108 6.59 -22.02 3.89
CA GLN A 108 5.72 -20.87 3.90
C GLN A 108 6.00 -20.14 5.20
N SER A 109 6.79 -19.08 5.08
CA SER A 109 6.91 -18.04 6.10
C SER A 109 5.50 -17.60 6.49
N ALA A 110 5.06 -17.99 7.69
CA ALA A 110 3.69 -17.88 8.19
C ALA A 110 3.22 -16.43 8.47
N HIS A 111 3.86 -15.43 7.86
CA HIS A 111 3.53 -14.02 8.03
C HIS A 111 3.36 -13.25 6.72
N ALA A 112 3.41 -13.92 5.56
CA ALA A 112 2.98 -13.29 4.32
C ALA A 112 1.45 -13.15 4.37
N MET A 113 0.96 -11.93 4.61
CA MET A 113 -0.42 -11.54 4.36
C MET A 113 -0.90 -12.25 3.08
N ALA A 114 -1.98 -13.04 3.20
CA ALA A 114 -2.49 -13.87 2.13
C ALA A 114 -2.91 -13.01 0.93
N PHE A 115 -1.96 -12.73 0.05
CA PHE A 115 -2.25 -12.20 -1.28
C PHE A 115 -2.91 -13.33 -2.08
N PRO A 116 -4.04 -13.07 -2.76
CA PRO A 116 -4.70 -14.07 -3.58
C PRO A 116 -3.69 -14.66 -4.58
N ALA A 117 -3.66 -15.99 -4.65
CA ALA A 117 -2.74 -16.75 -5.48
C ALA A 117 -2.77 -16.26 -6.94
N ALA A 118 -1.59 -15.92 -7.47
CA ALA A 118 -1.31 -15.56 -8.86
C ALA A 118 -2.23 -14.47 -9.46
N LEU A 119 -2.06 -13.22 -9.00
CA LEU A 119 -2.58 -12.07 -9.74
C LEU A 119 -1.95 -12.03 -11.14
N PRO A 120 -2.75 -11.73 -12.19
CA PRO A 120 -2.25 -11.68 -13.57
C PRO A 120 -1.10 -10.68 -13.65
N LEU A 121 0.05 -11.15 -14.17
CA LEU A 121 1.20 -10.30 -14.41
C LEU A 121 0.78 -9.22 -15.40
N ILE A 122 0.65 -7.97 -14.93
CA ILE A 122 0.35 -6.83 -15.78
C ILE A 122 1.55 -6.65 -16.71
N GLN A 123 1.39 -7.09 -17.97
CA GLN A 123 2.38 -6.86 -19.01
C GLN A 123 2.26 -5.41 -19.45
N HIS A 124 3.31 -4.64 -19.26
CA HIS A 124 3.37 -3.23 -19.69
C HIS A 124 3.95 -3.18 -21.09
N PRO A 125 3.17 -2.82 -22.12
CA PRO A 125 3.69 -2.75 -23.47
C PRO A 125 4.70 -1.60 -23.59
N ASP A 126 5.81 -1.85 -24.27
CA ASP A 126 6.84 -0.82 -24.54
C ASP A 126 6.28 0.37 -25.31
N LYS A 127 5.25 0.12 -26.13
CA LYS A 127 4.55 1.13 -26.92
C LYS A 127 3.24 1.51 -26.27
N CYS A 128 2.96 2.81 -26.22
CA CYS A 128 1.67 3.35 -25.79
C CYS A 128 0.55 2.78 -26.68
N PRO A 129 -0.48 2.12 -26.11
CA PRO A 129 -1.61 1.64 -26.89
C PRO A 129 -2.34 2.81 -27.56
N ALA A 130 -2.92 2.56 -28.75
CA ALA A 130 -3.57 3.59 -29.56
C ALA A 130 -4.79 4.24 -28.87
N ASP A 131 -5.37 3.58 -27.88
CA ASP A 131 -6.55 4.05 -27.15
C ASP A 131 -6.22 5.14 -26.12
N PHE A 132 -4.95 5.37 -25.81
CA PHE A 132 -4.52 6.40 -24.87
C PHE A 132 -4.30 7.74 -25.55
N SER A 133 -4.71 8.82 -24.87
CA SER A 133 -4.41 10.17 -25.33
C SER A 133 -2.88 10.38 -25.43
N PRO A 134 -2.38 11.08 -26.46
CA PRO A 134 -0.95 11.39 -26.59
C PRO A 134 -0.46 12.33 -25.48
N ALA A 135 -1.38 12.96 -24.74
CA ALA A 135 -1.04 13.71 -23.53
C ALA A 135 -0.70 12.78 -22.35
N VAL A 136 -0.99 11.48 -22.40
CA VAL A 136 -0.51 10.53 -21.38
C VAL A 136 0.99 10.39 -21.52
N LEU A 137 1.71 10.73 -20.46
CA LEU A 137 3.15 10.55 -20.38
C LEU A 137 3.42 9.06 -20.19
N TRP A 138 3.69 8.36 -21.28
CA TRP A 138 3.85 6.92 -21.31
C TRP A 138 5.22 6.53 -20.75
N THR A 139 6.26 7.27 -21.10
CA THR A 139 7.63 6.99 -20.66
C THR A 139 8.16 8.07 -19.69
N LEU A 140 9.12 7.68 -18.85
CA LEU A 140 9.85 8.65 -18.00
C LEU A 140 10.53 9.74 -18.85
N ARG A 141 10.97 9.37 -20.06
CA ARG A 141 11.58 10.30 -21.02
C ARG A 141 10.59 11.38 -21.45
N GLU A 142 9.37 11.00 -21.85
CA GLU A 142 8.31 11.96 -22.18
C GLU A 142 7.99 12.86 -21.00
N CYS A 143 7.95 12.32 -19.78
CA CYS A 143 7.75 13.13 -18.57
C CYS A 143 8.85 14.19 -18.38
N HIS A 144 10.09 13.91 -18.75
CA HIS A 144 11.17 14.89 -18.70
C HIS A 144 11.12 15.92 -19.83
N MET A 145 10.45 15.62 -20.95
CA MET A 145 10.27 16.55 -22.06
C MET A 145 9.06 17.46 -21.88
N ASP A 146 8.10 17.08 -21.02
CA ASP A 146 6.90 17.86 -20.74
C ASP A 146 7.18 18.95 -19.67
N PRO A 147 7.12 20.26 -20.03
CA PRO A 147 7.40 21.34 -19.10
C PRO A 147 6.36 21.45 -17.98
N THR A 148 5.14 20.98 -18.20
CA THR A 148 4.08 21.00 -17.17
C THR A 148 4.30 19.91 -16.13
N ALA A 149 4.94 18.81 -16.50
CA ALA A 149 5.21 17.66 -15.65
C ALA A 149 6.43 17.87 -14.73
N LEU A 150 7.20 18.95 -14.92
CA LEU A 150 8.41 19.25 -14.15
C LEU A 150 8.24 20.50 -13.28
N ARG A 151 8.81 20.44 -12.07
CA ARG A 151 9.08 21.60 -11.21
C ARG A 151 10.59 21.71 -11.02
N GLY A 152 11.25 22.39 -11.96
CA GLY A 152 12.72 22.41 -12.07
C GLY A 152 13.25 21.03 -12.50
N LYS A 153 14.09 20.40 -11.67
CA LYS A 153 14.65 19.06 -11.94
C LYS A 153 13.80 17.90 -11.39
N ARG A 154 12.67 18.19 -10.73
CA ARG A 154 11.83 17.19 -10.07
C ARG A 154 10.54 17.00 -10.85
N ILE A 155 10.05 15.77 -10.89
CA ILE A 155 8.75 15.46 -11.46
C ILE A 155 7.68 15.99 -10.52
N ASN A 156 6.74 16.75 -11.08
CA ASN A 156 5.56 17.21 -10.39
C ASN A 156 4.45 16.15 -10.57
N LEU A 157 4.27 15.30 -9.55
CA LEU A 157 3.30 14.21 -9.62
C LEU A 157 1.86 14.66 -9.92
N SER A 158 1.46 15.89 -9.52
CA SER A 158 0.10 16.39 -9.75
C SER A 158 -0.20 16.66 -11.22
N THR A 159 0.80 16.94 -12.03
CA THR A 159 0.65 17.21 -13.47
C THR A 159 1.17 16.07 -14.33
N ALA A 160 2.11 15.28 -13.82
CA ALA A 160 2.74 14.16 -14.51
C ALA A 160 1.86 12.90 -14.53
N ILE A 161 1.13 12.62 -13.44
CA ILE A 161 0.21 11.48 -13.40
C ILE A 161 -1.10 11.89 -14.06
N ARG A 162 -1.34 11.32 -15.23
CA ARG A 162 -2.50 11.58 -16.07
C ARG A 162 -3.35 10.32 -16.25
N ASP A 163 -4.66 10.53 -16.28
CA ASP A 163 -5.64 9.50 -16.64
C ASP A 163 -5.55 9.16 -18.14
N LYS A 164 -6.29 8.14 -18.60
CA LYS A 164 -6.33 7.67 -19.99
C LYS A 164 -6.58 8.78 -21.02
N ASP A 165 -7.36 9.80 -20.63
CA ASP A 165 -7.69 10.95 -21.47
C ASP A 165 -6.58 12.02 -21.52
N GLY A 166 -5.49 11.82 -20.77
CA GLY A 166 -4.38 12.77 -20.65
C GLY A 166 -4.61 13.89 -19.65
N LYS A 167 -5.70 13.84 -18.87
CA LYS A 167 -5.99 14.83 -17.82
C LYS A 167 -5.25 14.51 -16.52
N PRO A 168 -4.77 15.52 -15.77
CA PRO A 168 -4.17 15.31 -14.46
C PRO A 168 -5.11 14.59 -13.49
N VAL A 169 -4.57 13.69 -12.68
CA VAL A 169 -5.34 12.87 -11.73
C VAL A 169 -5.77 13.69 -10.50
N HIS A 170 -7.05 13.62 -10.15
CA HIS A 170 -7.60 14.34 -9.00
C HIS A 170 -7.30 13.68 -7.63
N ASN A 171 -7.20 12.36 -7.56
CA ASN A 171 -7.05 11.60 -6.31
C ASN A 171 -5.58 11.28 -5.95
N LEU A 172 -4.62 12.12 -6.34
CA LEU A 172 -3.19 11.86 -6.12
C LEU A 172 -2.82 11.62 -4.65
N GLN A 173 -3.49 12.30 -3.72
CA GLN A 173 -3.22 12.14 -2.29
C GLN A 173 -3.61 10.75 -1.78
N ASP A 174 -4.67 10.15 -2.33
CA ASP A 174 -5.10 8.80 -1.97
C ASP A 174 -4.12 7.74 -2.51
N ILE A 175 -3.59 7.97 -3.71
CA ILE A 175 -2.52 7.14 -4.29
C ILE A 175 -1.27 7.19 -3.40
N LYS A 176 -0.83 8.40 -2.99
CA LYS A 176 0.30 8.57 -2.07
C LYS A 176 0.04 7.92 -0.71
N ARG A 177 -1.17 8.05 -0.17
CA ARG A 177 -1.57 7.43 1.11
C ARG A 177 -1.48 5.91 1.02
N THR A 178 -1.95 5.33 -0.10
CA THR A 178 -1.90 3.90 -0.37
C THR A 178 -0.46 3.39 -0.46
N ALA A 179 0.39 4.08 -1.25
CA ALA A 179 1.81 3.75 -1.37
C ALA A 179 2.53 3.84 0.00
N ARG A 180 2.23 4.90 0.77
CA ARG A 180 2.77 5.08 2.12
C ARG A 180 2.34 3.98 3.07
N PHE A 181 1.06 3.62 3.08
CA PHE A 181 0.53 2.55 3.91
C PHE A 181 1.24 1.23 3.62
N TYR A 182 1.38 0.87 2.35
CA TYR A 182 2.09 -0.35 1.95
C TYR A 182 3.57 -0.31 2.35
N PHE A 183 4.24 0.82 2.09
CA PHE A 183 5.64 0.99 2.47
C PHE A 183 5.87 0.80 3.97
N LEU A 184 5.03 1.40 4.82
CA LEU A 184 5.15 1.32 6.27
C LEU A 184 4.78 -0.05 6.84
N SER A 185 3.74 -0.69 6.30
CA SER A 185 3.25 -1.98 6.81
C SER A 185 4.09 -3.16 6.34
N SER A 186 4.54 -3.15 5.09
CA SER A 186 5.11 -4.33 4.43
C SER A 186 6.61 -4.21 4.18
N MET A 187 7.09 -3.06 3.74
CA MET A 187 8.51 -2.90 3.40
C MET A 187 9.37 -2.53 4.60
N LEU A 188 8.92 -1.59 5.43
CA LEU A 188 9.74 -1.06 6.53
C LEU A 188 10.00 -2.09 7.65
N ASN A 189 9.14 -3.08 7.80
CA ASN A 189 9.26 -4.14 8.81
C ASN A 189 10.19 -5.28 8.39
N LEU A 190 10.76 -5.23 7.18
CA LEU A 190 11.67 -6.26 6.71
C LEU A 190 13.00 -6.21 7.48
N PRO A 191 13.63 -7.37 7.74
CA PRO A 191 14.90 -7.41 8.46
C PRO A 191 15.98 -6.62 7.71
N ILE A 192 16.60 -5.65 8.38
CA ILE A 192 17.62 -4.81 7.76
C ILE A 192 18.96 -5.55 7.79
N PRO A 193 19.63 -5.78 6.65
CA PRO A 193 20.94 -6.42 6.66
C PRO A 193 21.95 -5.55 7.44
N LEU A 194 22.89 -6.19 8.14
CA LEU A 194 23.88 -5.51 9.01
C LEU A 194 24.64 -4.37 8.31
N ASN A 195 24.90 -4.51 7.01
CA ASN A 195 25.64 -3.55 6.20
C ASN A 195 24.75 -2.56 5.43
N ALA A 196 23.45 -2.46 5.77
CA ALA A 196 22.56 -1.51 5.11
C ALA A 196 22.96 -0.07 5.41
N PRO A 197 22.85 0.85 4.42
CA PRO A 197 23.03 2.27 4.68
C PRO A 197 21.95 2.75 5.67
N LYS A 198 22.33 3.69 6.54
CA LYS A 198 21.38 4.36 7.47
C LYS A 198 20.17 4.98 6.76
N ARG A 199 20.34 5.36 5.48
CA ARG A 199 19.29 5.94 4.65
C ARG A 199 18.98 5.00 3.50
N GLN A 200 17.85 4.32 3.61
CA GLN A 200 17.33 3.44 2.58
C GLN A 200 16.53 4.28 1.58
N THR A 201 17.17 4.71 0.50
CA THR A 201 16.53 5.46 -0.58
C THR A 201 15.73 4.54 -1.50
N GLY A 202 14.87 5.08 -2.37
CA GLY A 202 14.15 4.26 -3.36
C GLY A 202 15.08 3.42 -4.24
N LEU A 203 16.25 3.96 -4.61
CA LEU A 203 17.28 3.21 -5.35
C LEU A 203 17.81 2.01 -4.54
N TRP A 204 18.02 2.18 -3.23
CA TRP A 204 18.46 1.09 -2.37
C TRP A 204 17.42 -0.05 -2.34
N TRP A 205 16.14 0.28 -2.17
CA TRP A 205 15.07 -0.72 -2.20
C TRP A 205 15.02 -1.45 -3.54
N LYS A 206 15.09 -0.71 -4.66
CA LYS A 206 15.10 -1.29 -6.00
C LYS A 206 16.29 -2.24 -6.24
N THR A 207 17.48 -1.93 -5.72
CA THR A 207 18.68 -2.72 -5.93
C THR A 207 18.81 -3.91 -4.97
N TYR A 208 18.53 -3.73 -3.69
CA TYR A 208 18.81 -4.73 -2.64
C TYR A 208 17.59 -5.52 -2.17
N ARG A 209 16.39 -5.07 -2.53
CA ARG A 209 15.09 -5.65 -2.15
C ARG A 209 14.16 -5.64 -3.38
N SER A 210 14.68 -6.16 -4.49
CA SER A 210 14.04 -6.05 -5.80
C SER A 210 12.67 -6.73 -5.84
N ASP A 211 12.50 -7.82 -5.10
CA ASP A 211 11.26 -8.60 -5.10
C ASP A 211 10.18 -7.87 -4.32
N GLU A 212 10.51 -7.34 -3.14
CA GLU A 212 9.57 -6.54 -2.35
C GLU A 212 9.28 -5.19 -3.01
N TRP A 213 10.24 -4.61 -3.72
CA TRP A 213 10.03 -3.43 -4.56
C TRP A 213 9.05 -3.72 -5.70
N LYS A 214 9.24 -4.80 -6.46
CA LYS A 214 8.29 -5.22 -7.51
C LYS A 214 6.91 -5.50 -6.96
N ALA A 215 6.81 -6.17 -5.81
CA ALA A 215 5.54 -6.43 -5.14
C ALA A 215 4.85 -5.11 -4.73
N ALA A 216 5.59 -4.13 -4.21
CA ALA A 216 5.06 -2.82 -3.86
C ALA A 216 4.52 -2.06 -5.08
N ILE A 217 5.25 -2.10 -6.20
CA ILE A 217 4.82 -1.52 -7.48
C ILE A 217 3.52 -2.16 -7.96
N GLN A 218 3.47 -3.49 -8.01
CA GLN A 218 2.28 -4.24 -8.41
C GLN A 218 1.09 -3.92 -7.51
N TYR A 219 1.28 -3.91 -6.19
CA TYR A 219 0.23 -3.55 -5.24
C TYR A 219 -0.36 -2.16 -5.54
N LEU A 220 0.49 -1.19 -5.82
CA LEU A 220 0.05 0.17 -6.12
C LEU A 220 -0.67 0.26 -7.46
N GLU A 221 -0.19 -0.45 -8.48
CA GLU A 221 -0.81 -0.52 -9.81
C GLU A 221 -2.19 -1.18 -9.80
N ILE A 222 -2.34 -2.25 -9.02
CA ILE A 222 -3.63 -2.92 -8.82
C ILE A 222 -4.60 -2.01 -8.07
N SER A 223 -4.11 -1.33 -7.02
CA SER A 223 -4.94 -0.45 -6.19
C SER A 223 -5.36 0.81 -6.94
N HIS A 224 -4.51 1.33 -7.83
CA HIS A 224 -4.71 2.59 -8.55
C HIS A 224 -4.33 2.43 -10.02
N PRO A 225 -5.24 1.93 -10.89
CA PRO A 225 -4.93 1.58 -12.28
C PRO A 225 -4.28 2.72 -13.10
N VAL A 226 -4.55 3.98 -12.76
CA VAL A 226 -3.97 5.14 -13.45
C VAL A 226 -2.44 5.22 -13.36
N VAL A 227 -1.84 4.66 -12.31
CA VAL A 227 -0.37 4.59 -12.19
C VAL A 227 0.22 3.47 -13.04
N ALA A 228 -0.61 2.51 -13.48
CA ALA A 228 -0.21 1.45 -14.38
C ALA A 228 -0.21 1.89 -15.86
N TYR A 229 -0.76 3.06 -16.20
CA TYR A 229 -0.79 3.58 -17.57
C TYR A 229 0.56 4.17 -17.98
N CYS A 230 1.62 3.36 -18.00
CA CYS A 230 2.96 3.77 -18.41
C CYS A 230 3.87 2.59 -18.74
N ALA A 231 4.92 2.84 -19.52
CA ALA A 231 6.00 1.90 -19.71
C ALA A 231 6.85 1.76 -18.44
N SER A 232 7.31 0.54 -18.16
CA SER A 232 8.32 0.25 -17.14
C SER A 232 7.98 0.75 -15.73
N HIS A 233 6.69 0.83 -15.38
CA HIS A 233 6.21 1.19 -14.05
C HIS A 233 6.66 2.57 -13.53
N TRP A 234 7.09 3.49 -14.41
CA TRP A 234 7.81 4.68 -13.96
C TRP A 234 6.97 5.58 -13.03
N LYS A 235 5.65 5.62 -13.22
CA LYS A 235 4.72 6.40 -12.37
C LYS A 235 4.68 5.83 -10.94
N ALA A 236 4.53 4.52 -10.82
CA ALA A 236 4.52 3.83 -9.53
C ALA A 236 5.87 3.97 -8.80
N GLU A 237 6.99 3.76 -9.51
CA GLU A 237 8.33 3.99 -8.96
C GLU A 237 8.49 5.44 -8.48
N GLU A 238 7.96 6.35 -9.31
CA GLU A 238 7.72 7.77 -9.06
C GLU A 238 7.23 8.09 -7.65
N ILE A 239 6.04 7.54 -7.39
CA ILE A 239 5.29 7.76 -6.16
C ILE A 239 6.05 7.20 -4.96
N PHE A 240 6.56 5.98 -5.04
CA PHE A 240 7.33 5.39 -3.93
C PHE A 240 8.60 6.18 -3.65
N ARG A 241 9.30 6.68 -4.67
CA ARG A 241 10.48 7.55 -4.49
C ARG A 241 10.13 8.79 -3.68
N VAL A 242 9.02 9.46 -3.99
CA VAL A 242 8.54 10.63 -3.25
C VAL A 242 8.17 10.26 -1.81
N VAL A 243 7.41 9.19 -1.60
CA VAL A 243 6.99 8.72 -0.26
C VAL A 243 8.21 8.43 0.63
N ILE A 244 9.20 7.70 0.11
CA ILE A 244 10.43 7.37 0.84
C ILE A 244 11.23 8.63 1.15
N GLN A 245 11.38 9.53 0.17
CA GLN A 245 12.10 10.78 0.35
C GLN A 245 11.46 11.67 1.43
N THR A 246 10.13 11.82 1.42
CA THR A 246 9.39 12.59 2.43
C THR A 246 9.62 12.02 3.85
N ARG A 247 9.66 10.70 4.01
CA ARG A 247 10.00 10.06 5.29
C ARG A 247 11.43 10.38 5.73
N LEU A 248 12.41 10.20 4.83
CA LEU A 248 13.82 10.48 5.13
C LEU A 248 14.04 11.96 5.52
N ASP A 249 13.36 12.88 4.84
CA ASP A 249 13.42 14.31 5.15
C ASP A 249 12.80 14.62 6.52
N SER A 250 11.71 13.93 6.87
CA SER A 250 11.07 14.03 8.19
C SER A 250 11.98 13.53 9.32
N GLU A 251 12.69 12.41 9.12
CA GLU A 251 13.68 11.91 10.08
C GLU A 251 14.87 12.87 10.23
N ARG A 252 15.33 13.46 9.13
CA ARG A 252 16.40 14.46 9.14
C ARG A 252 15.99 15.74 9.88
N ALA A 253 14.72 16.14 9.76
CA ALA A 253 14.20 17.30 10.49
C ALA A 253 14.21 17.06 12.01
N LYS A 254 13.87 15.84 12.45
CA LYS A 254 13.89 15.45 13.88
C LYS A 254 15.29 15.39 14.47
N SER A 255 16.31 15.04 13.69
CA SER A 255 17.68 14.88 14.19
C SER A 255 18.47 16.19 14.32
N LYS A 256 17.97 17.32 13.78
CA LYS A 256 18.67 18.60 13.91
C LYS A 256 18.42 19.15 15.32
N PRO A 257 19.46 19.27 16.18
CA PRO A 257 19.27 19.88 17.49
C PRO A 257 18.73 21.28 17.27
N LYS A 258 17.59 21.57 17.91
CA LYS A 258 16.96 22.88 17.95
C LYS A 258 18.03 23.82 18.51
N ARG A 259 18.80 24.49 17.63
CA ARG A 259 19.69 25.57 18.02
C ARG A 259 18.76 26.62 18.61
N GLN A 260 18.52 26.53 19.91
CA GLN A 260 17.80 27.52 20.68
C GLN A 260 18.58 28.81 20.47
N GLY A 261 18.00 29.69 19.65
CA GLY A 261 18.44 31.06 19.52
C GLY A 261 18.31 31.72 20.88
N LYS A 262 19.39 31.65 21.66
CA LYS A 262 19.70 32.64 22.68
C LYS A 262 20.41 33.78 21.94
N ALA A 263 19.88 34.99 22.11
CA ALA A 263 20.24 36.27 21.47
C ALA A 263 19.65 36.45 20.04
N ARG A 264 19.00 37.56 19.69
CA ARG A 264 19.16 38.93 20.17
C ARG A 264 17.88 39.73 19.91
N GLY A 265 17.40 40.44 20.93
CA GLY A 265 16.55 41.60 20.73
C GLY A 265 17.33 42.69 19.98
N GLY A 266 16.63 43.43 19.14
CA GLY A 266 17.19 44.54 18.36
C GLY A 266 16.20 45.00 17.29
N GLN A 267 15.56 46.13 17.56
CA GLN A 267 14.57 46.85 16.76
C GLN A 267 15.07 47.18 15.34
N SER A 268 14.16 47.24 14.37
CA SER A 268 13.85 48.50 13.65
C SER A 268 12.69 48.28 12.67
N ALA A 269 11.69 49.14 12.79
CA ALA A 269 10.59 49.29 11.86
C ALA A 269 11.08 49.63 10.45
N GLY A 270 10.44 49.04 9.44
CA GLY A 270 10.62 49.36 8.03
C GLY A 270 9.40 48.89 7.25
N LEU A 271 8.45 49.81 7.04
CA LEU A 271 7.34 49.67 6.10
C LEU A 271 7.88 49.56 4.68
N ALA A 272 7.44 48.55 3.93
CA ALA A 272 6.87 48.64 2.57
C ALA A 272 6.92 47.27 1.84
N ASP A 273 5.85 47.01 1.09
CA ASP A 273 5.70 46.02 0.01
C ASP A 273 5.88 44.53 0.30
N VAL A 274 4.76 43.88 0.65
CA VAL A 274 4.54 42.44 0.38
C VAL A 274 3.09 42.24 -0.06
N ALA A 275 2.82 42.51 -1.34
CA ALA A 275 1.70 41.92 -2.04
C ALA A 275 2.21 40.70 -2.82
N THR A 276 1.45 39.60 -2.79
CA THR A 276 1.57 38.39 -3.62
C THR A 276 2.51 37.26 -3.13
N GLN A 277 2.29 36.72 -1.93
CA GLN A 277 2.56 35.30 -1.63
C GLN A 277 1.54 34.75 -0.61
N GLN A 278 0.32 34.49 -1.06
CA GLN A 278 -0.68 33.72 -0.32
C GLN A 278 -1.42 32.75 -1.27
N LEU A 279 -0.78 31.62 -1.56
CA LEU A 279 -1.31 30.34 -2.06
C LEU A 279 -0.05 29.51 -2.31
N GLU A 280 0.43 28.64 -1.43
CA GLU A 280 -0.14 27.38 -0.99
C GLU A 280 0.44 27.09 0.40
N LYS A 281 -0.35 27.30 1.45
CA LYS A 281 -0.04 26.72 2.76
C LYS A 281 -0.63 25.31 2.73
N GLU A 282 0.07 24.41 2.03
CA GLU A 282 -0.22 22.97 2.06
C GLU A 282 -0.12 22.56 3.52
N THR A 283 -1.29 22.36 4.13
CA THR A 283 -1.45 22.10 5.54
C THR A 283 -0.69 20.83 5.90
N ASP A 284 -0.04 20.89 7.05
CA ASP A 284 0.81 19.89 7.68
C ASP A 284 -0.01 18.65 8.14
N ILE A 285 -0.87 18.12 7.27
CA ILE A 285 -1.69 16.92 7.48
C ILE A 285 -0.79 15.68 7.66
N ASN A 286 0.47 15.76 7.23
CA ASN A 286 1.46 14.71 7.40
C ASN A 286 1.89 14.46 8.84
N SER A 287 1.72 15.41 9.77
CA SER A 287 2.17 15.23 11.16
C SER A 287 1.13 14.52 12.04
N ILE A 288 -0.16 14.74 11.77
CA ILE A 288 -1.25 14.19 12.58
C ILE A 288 -1.48 12.69 12.25
N ASP A 289 -1.45 12.31 10.97
CA ASP A 289 -1.70 10.90 10.56
C ASP A 289 -0.58 9.92 10.96
N ILE A 290 0.65 10.41 11.20
CA ILE A 290 1.76 9.57 11.68
C ILE A 290 1.51 9.09 13.11
N VAL A 291 0.96 9.96 13.96
CA VAL A 291 0.73 9.65 15.37
C VAL A 291 -0.41 8.63 15.49
N THR A 292 -1.47 8.76 14.69
CA THR A 292 -2.60 7.82 14.67
C THR A 292 -2.17 6.43 14.16
N SER A 293 -1.33 6.35 13.12
CA SER A 293 -0.90 5.06 12.56
C SER A 293 0.12 4.31 13.43
N ILE A 294 0.95 5.03 14.20
CA ILE A 294 1.98 4.43 15.07
C ILE A 294 1.38 3.98 16.42
N LEU A 295 0.32 4.64 16.91
CA LEU A 295 -0.29 4.30 18.21
C LEU A 295 -1.37 3.20 18.14
N ILE A 296 -1.95 2.90 16.98
CA ILE A 296 -2.98 1.85 16.85
C ILE A 296 -2.37 0.44 16.89
N PHE A 297 -1.14 0.25 16.41
CA PHE A 297 -0.53 -1.09 16.31
C PHE A 297 -0.03 -1.73 17.62
N PRO A 298 0.59 -1.01 18.59
CA PRO A 298 1.04 -1.67 19.83
C PRO A 298 -0.08 -1.92 20.85
N ILE A 299 -1.25 -1.31 20.72
CA ILE A 299 -2.36 -1.50 21.69
C ILE A 299 -3.16 -2.78 21.39
N ILE A 300 -3.26 -3.19 20.12
CA ILE A 300 -3.97 -4.44 19.76
C ILE A 300 -3.23 -5.68 20.29
N ALA A 301 -1.91 -5.61 20.46
CA ALA A 301 -1.10 -6.70 21.02
C ALA A 301 -1.25 -6.89 22.55
N LEU A 302 -1.96 -5.98 23.24
CA LEU A 302 -2.15 -6.05 24.70
C LEU A 302 -3.58 -6.49 25.13
N ILE A 303 -4.46 -6.81 24.17
CA ILE A 303 -5.87 -7.20 24.45
C ILE A 303 -6.17 -8.63 23.96
N THR A 304 -5.15 -9.49 23.86
CA THR A 304 -5.38 -10.94 23.80
C THR A 304 -5.30 -11.48 25.24
N PRO A 305 -6.42 -11.90 25.85
CA PRO A 305 -6.34 -12.68 27.08
C PRO A 305 -5.73 -14.06 26.75
N GLU A 306 -4.81 -14.51 27.59
CA GLU A 306 -4.45 -15.93 27.71
C GLU A 306 -5.67 -16.77 28.13
#